data_AF-A0A1G6N1Y1-F1
#
_entry.id   AF-A0A1G6N1Y1-F1
#
_cell.length_a   1.000
_cell.length_b   1.000
_cell.length_c   1.000
_cell.angle_alpha   90.00
_cell.angle_beta   90.00
_cell.angle_gamma   90.00
#
_symmetry.space_group_name_H-M   'P 1'
#
loop_
_entity.id
_entity.type
_entity.pdbx_description
1 polymer ?
#
loop_
_entity_poly.entity_id
_entity_poly.type
_entity_poly.pdbx_seq_one_letter_code
_entity_poly.pdbx_strand_id
1 'polypeptide(L)'
;MSRQIIINSEYRERRAALLNNNSLEDLFFERDTYHKIAGNVYRGRVQDVLPGMQAAFVDIGIARNAFIHLNDLYPILNSEQKKKLSKKELNVKHVLQPGQWLMVQVVKEPMGSKGAKVTCKISIPGRFFVYIPSDNKIGISRRINDDGERGRLKSIAQDLKDGKEGLII
;
A
#
# COMPACT_ATOMS: atom_id res chain seq x y z
N MET A 1 -7.96 33.28 11.50
CA MET A 1 -8.72 32.05 11.18
C MET A 1 -8.15 30.94 12.02
N SER A 2 -8.94 30.33 12.91
CA SER A 2 -8.50 29.20 13.72
C SER A 2 -9.13 27.91 13.19
N ARG A 3 -8.29 27.00 12.68
CA ARG A 3 -8.70 25.61 12.44
C ARG A 3 -8.31 24.77 13.65
N GLN A 4 -9.25 23.96 14.12
CA GLN A 4 -9.06 23.10 15.28
C GLN A 4 -9.47 21.68 14.94
N ILE A 5 -8.73 20.71 15.48
CA ILE A 5 -9.12 19.31 15.51
C ILE A 5 -9.46 19.00 16.96
N ILE A 6 -10.71 18.65 17.23
CA ILE A 6 -11.16 18.23 18.56
C ILE A 6 -11.29 16.72 18.56
N ILE A 7 -10.53 16.06 19.44
CA ILE A 7 -10.56 14.60 19.60
C ILE A 7 -11.26 14.27 20.92
N ASN A 8 -12.29 13.43 20.85
CA ASN A 8 -12.89 12.79 22.01
C ASN A 8 -12.66 11.28 21.90
N SER A 9 -11.99 10.70 22.89
CA SER A 9 -11.60 9.29 22.91
C SER A 9 -12.23 8.59 24.10
N GLU A 10 -13.31 7.87 23.87
CA GLU A 10 -14.02 7.06 24.86
C GLU A 10 -13.82 5.55 24.61
N TYR A 11 -14.18 4.71 25.57
CA TYR A 11 -13.92 3.25 25.53
C TYR A 11 -14.55 2.50 24.34
N ARG A 12 -15.62 3.02 23.72
CA ARG A 12 -16.33 2.34 22.60
C ARG A 12 -16.28 3.10 21.28
N GLU A 13 -15.87 4.36 21.32
CA GLU A 13 -15.93 5.27 20.19
C GLU A 13 -14.87 6.35 20.33
N ARG A 14 -14.10 6.54 19.26
CA ARG A 14 -13.22 7.69 19.06
C ARG A 14 -13.88 8.61 18.05
N ARG A 15 -13.93 9.89 18.36
CA ARG A 15 -14.52 10.93 17.51
C ARG A 15 -13.49 12.02 17.26
N ALA A 16 -13.42 12.50 16.02
CA ALA A 16 -12.63 13.67 15.67
C ALA A 16 -13.50 14.67 14.91
N ALA A 17 -13.57 15.91 15.40
CA ALA A 17 -14.28 17.01 14.76
C ALA A 17 -13.28 18.00 14.17
N LEU A 18 -13.47 18.39 12.91
CA LEU A 18 -12.75 19.49 12.29
C LEU A 18 -13.60 20.76 12.42
N LEU A 19 -13.10 21.75 13.16
CA LEU A 19 -13.76 23.05 13.31
C LEU A 19 -13.02 24.14 12.55
N ASN A 20 -13.77 25.04 11.93
CA ASN A 20 -13.29 26.28 11.36
C ASN A 20 -14.05 27.45 11.97
N ASN A 21 -13.35 28.30 12.74
CA ASN A 21 -13.96 29.38 13.51
C ASN A 21 -15.17 28.91 14.34
N ASN A 22 -15.00 27.80 15.08
CA ASN A 22 -16.03 27.12 15.87
C ASN A 22 -17.25 26.57 15.10
N SER A 23 -17.28 26.69 13.77
CA SER A 23 -18.24 25.98 12.93
C SER A 23 -17.73 24.58 12.59
N LEU A 24 -18.59 23.57 12.73
CA LEU A 24 -18.25 22.18 12.39
C LEU A 24 -18.16 22.03 10.86
N GLU A 25 -16.99 21.64 10.35
CA GLU A 25 -16.79 21.32 8.93
C GLU A 25 -16.93 19.82 8.66
N ASP A 26 -16.37 18.96 9.53
CA ASP A 26 -16.37 17.52 9.33
C ASP A 26 -16.32 16.75 10.67
N LEU A 27 -16.82 15.51 10.67
CA LEU A 27 -16.89 14.65 11.85
C LEU A 27 -16.58 13.20 11.51
N PHE A 28 -15.54 12.66 12.15
CA PHE A 28 -15.06 11.31 11.98
C PHE A 28 -15.40 10.45 13.20
N PHE A 29 -15.76 9.19 12.96
CA PHE A 29 -16.05 8.21 13.99
C PHE A 29 -15.25 6.94 13.74
N GLU A 30 -14.65 6.39 14.80
CA GLU A 30 -14.02 5.09 14.81
C GLU A 30 -14.56 4.29 15.99
N ARG A 31 -15.01 3.07 15.73
CA ARG A 31 -15.51 2.13 16.76
C ARG A 31 -14.62 0.90 16.79
N ASP A 32 -14.40 0.33 17.97
CA ASP A 32 -13.47 -0.79 18.16
C ASP A 32 -13.95 -2.13 17.58
N THR A 33 -15.11 -2.16 16.92
CA THR A 33 -15.71 -3.39 16.39
C THR A 33 -15.08 -3.90 15.09
N TYR A 34 -14.23 -3.13 14.40
CA TYR A 34 -13.63 -3.59 13.14
C TYR A 34 -12.28 -2.93 12.83
N HIS A 35 -11.18 -3.60 13.19
CA HIS A 35 -9.85 -3.19 12.75
C HIS A 35 -9.60 -3.66 11.31
N LYS A 36 -9.82 -2.76 10.35
CA LYS A 36 -9.38 -2.97 8.97
C LYS A 36 -7.86 -2.98 8.94
N ILE A 37 -7.29 -3.97 8.26
CA ILE A 37 -5.84 -4.05 8.08
C ILE A 37 -5.40 -3.77 6.65
N ALA A 38 -6.35 -3.61 5.71
CA ALA A 38 -6.02 -3.17 4.36
C ALA A 38 -5.28 -1.83 4.39
N GLY A 39 -4.16 -1.75 3.67
CA GLY A 39 -3.28 -0.57 3.65
C GLY A 39 -2.19 -0.58 4.71
N ASN A 40 -2.31 -1.37 5.79
CA ASN A 40 -1.26 -1.47 6.80
C ASN A 40 0.03 -2.04 6.21
N VAL A 41 1.17 -1.55 6.71
CA VAL A 41 2.51 -2.00 6.34
C VAL A 41 3.14 -2.75 7.51
N TYR A 42 3.65 -3.94 7.23
CA TYR A 42 4.27 -4.83 8.21
C TYR A 42 5.69 -5.21 7.79
N ARG A 43 6.52 -5.51 8.78
CA ARG A 43 7.75 -6.29 8.59
C ARG A 43 7.41 -7.75 8.79
N GLY A 44 7.19 -8.47 7.70
CA GLY A 44 6.80 -9.88 7.72
C GLY A 44 7.98 -10.83 7.57
N ARG A 45 7.88 -12.04 8.12
CA ARG A 45 8.87 -13.12 7.97
C ARG A 45 8.33 -14.19 7.04
N VAL A 46 9.08 -14.55 6.00
CA VAL A 46 8.73 -15.67 5.11
C VAL A 46 8.73 -16.95 5.93
N GLN A 47 7.58 -17.61 6.02
CA GLN A 47 7.43 -18.88 6.74
C GLN A 47 7.66 -20.06 5.80
N ASP A 48 7.07 -20.00 4.61
CA ASP A 48 7.16 -21.08 3.63
C ASP A 48 7.10 -20.54 2.20
N VAL A 49 7.71 -21.26 1.26
CA VAL A 49 7.77 -20.90 -0.17
C VAL A 49 7.11 -22.02 -0.97
N LEU A 50 6.18 -21.64 -1.86
CA LEU A 50 5.33 -22.55 -2.62
C LEU A 50 5.60 -22.41 -4.13
N PRO A 51 6.58 -23.15 -4.69
CA PRO A 51 6.94 -23.05 -6.12
C PRO A 51 5.78 -23.40 -7.06
N GLY A 52 4.92 -24.36 -6.68
CA GLY A 52 3.76 -24.75 -7.48
C GLY A 52 2.72 -23.63 -7.65
N MET A 53 2.70 -22.67 -6.72
CA MET A 53 1.78 -21.53 -6.73
C MET A 53 2.47 -20.20 -7.07
N GLN A 54 3.79 -20.22 -7.34
CA GLN A 54 4.62 -19.02 -7.51
C GLN A 54 4.40 -18.00 -6.37
N ALA A 55 4.36 -18.50 -5.14
CA ALA A 55 3.98 -17.71 -3.97
C ALA A 55 4.75 -18.10 -2.70
N ALA A 56 4.54 -17.34 -1.63
CA ALA A 56 5.05 -17.64 -0.30
C ALA A 56 4.03 -17.25 0.79
N PHE A 57 4.13 -17.91 1.94
CA PHE A 57 3.44 -17.49 3.16
C PHE A 57 4.36 -16.60 3.99
N VAL A 58 3.81 -15.48 4.47
CA VAL A 58 4.53 -14.47 5.24
C VAL A 58 3.78 -14.25 6.55
N ASP A 59 4.46 -14.51 7.67
CA ASP A 59 3.95 -14.15 8.98
C ASP A 59 4.08 -12.63 9.19
N ILE A 60 2.96 -11.97 9.46
CA ILE A 60 2.86 -10.53 9.73
C ILE A 60 2.34 -10.24 11.14
N GLY A 61 2.33 -11.24 12.03
CA GLY A 61 1.88 -11.09 13.42
C GLY A 61 0.36 -11.11 13.61
N ILE A 62 -0.38 -11.72 12.67
CA ILE A 62 -1.83 -11.91 12.79
C ILE A 62 -2.17 -13.41 12.82
N ALA A 63 -3.41 -13.75 13.15
CA ALA A 63 -3.86 -15.13 13.35
C ALA A 63 -3.59 -16.10 12.18
N ARG A 64 -3.44 -15.60 10.94
CA ARG A 64 -3.12 -16.40 9.76
C ARG A 64 -1.98 -15.75 8.97
N ASN A 65 -1.04 -16.57 8.49
CA ASN A 65 0.00 -16.10 7.57
C ASN A 65 -0.63 -15.43 6.33
N ALA A 66 -0.03 -14.32 5.93
CA ALA A 66 -0.37 -13.64 4.71
C ALA A 66 0.19 -14.38 3.48
N PHE A 67 -0.44 -14.16 2.34
CA PHE A 67 -0.05 -14.72 1.05
C PHE A 67 0.58 -13.64 0.17
N ILE A 68 1.76 -13.91 -0.39
CA ILE A 68 2.41 -13.05 -1.39
C ILE A 68 2.71 -13.84 -2.67
N HIS A 69 2.35 -13.27 -3.81
CA HIS A 69 2.63 -13.87 -5.13
C HIS A 69 3.93 -13.29 -5.72
N LEU A 70 4.59 -14.02 -6.61
CA LEU A 70 5.84 -13.59 -7.26
C LEU A 70 5.76 -12.20 -7.90
N ASN A 71 4.64 -11.89 -8.57
CA ASN A 71 4.42 -10.57 -9.18
C ASN A 71 4.36 -9.43 -8.15
N ASP A 72 3.98 -9.73 -6.92
CA ASP A 72 3.90 -8.76 -5.82
C ASP A 72 5.28 -8.50 -5.17
N LEU A 73 6.34 -9.23 -5.59
CA LEU A 73 7.73 -9.03 -5.18
C LEU A 73 8.51 -8.08 -6.10
N TYR A 74 7.89 -7.55 -7.16
CA TYR A 74 8.58 -6.76 -8.19
C TYR A 74 9.58 -5.69 -7.66
N PRO A 75 9.27 -4.92 -6.60
CA PRO A 75 10.19 -3.94 -6.03
C PRO A 75 11.53 -4.49 -5.54
N ILE A 76 11.54 -5.72 -5.02
CA ILE A 76 12.73 -6.33 -4.41
C ILE A 76 13.54 -7.15 -5.41
N LEU A 77 13.06 -7.29 -6.65
CA LEU A 77 13.74 -8.04 -7.70
C LEU A 77 14.92 -7.23 -8.28
N ASN A 78 16.03 -7.91 -8.52
CA ASN A 78 17.14 -7.33 -9.27
C ASN A 78 16.83 -7.26 -10.79
N SER A 79 17.67 -6.59 -11.56
CA SER A 79 17.46 -6.37 -13.00
C SER A 79 17.34 -7.66 -13.81
N GLU A 80 18.09 -8.71 -13.45
CA GLU A 80 18.00 -10.00 -14.12
C GLU A 80 16.71 -10.75 -13.78
N GLN A 81 16.32 -10.77 -12.51
CA GLN A 81 15.07 -11.34 -12.05
C GLN A 81 13.88 -10.64 -12.69
N LYS A 82 13.91 -9.30 -12.80
CA LYS A 82 12.87 -8.54 -13.53
C LYS A 82 12.74 -9.00 -14.99
N LYS A 83 13.86 -9.19 -15.70
CA LYS A 83 13.85 -9.71 -17.08
C LYS A 83 13.27 -11.12 -17.15
N LYS A 84 13.69 -12.02 -16.25
CA LYS A 84 13.17 -13.39 -16.15
C LYS A 84 11.68 -13.42 -15.81
N LEU A 85 11.21 -12.51 -14.95
CA LEU A 85 9.80 -12.37 -14.63
C LEU A 85 8.97 -11.99 -15.85
N SER A 86 9.42 -11.01 -16.64
CA SER A 86 8.75 -10.61 -17.89
C SER A 86 8.66 -11.75 -18.92
N LYS A 87 9.66 -12.65 -18.93
CA LYS A 87 9.67 -13.86 -19.76
C LYS A 87 8.93 -15.07 -19.16
N LYS A 88 8.37 -14.94 -17.93
CA LYS A 88 7.77 -16.04 -17.16
C LYS A 88 8.74 -17.19 -16.84
N GLU A 89 10.03 -16.91 -16.77
CA GLU A 89 11.11 -17.87 -16.46
C GLU A 89 11.57 -17.81 -14.99
N LEU A 90 11.10 -16.80 -14.25
CA LEU A 90 11.45 -16.64 -12.83
C LEU A 90 10.60 -17.56 -11.96
N ASN A 91 11.23 -18.24 -11.00
CA ASN A 91 10.56 -19.02 -9.99
C ASN A 91 10.72 -18.36 -8.60
N VAL A 92 9.64 -18.33 -7.81
CA VAL A 92 9.66 -17.77 -6.44
C VAL A 92 10.77 -18.35 -5.55
N LYS A 93 11.15 -19.62 -5.73
CA LYS A 93 12.23 -20.28 -4.97
C LYS A 93 13.62 -19.66 -5.21
N HIS A 94 13.78 -18.93 -6.31
CA HIS A 94 15.02 -18.20 -6.63
C HIS A 94 15.01 -16.75 -6.12
N VAL A 95 13.91 -16.34 -5.47
CA VAL A 95 13.70 -14.98 -4.96
C VAL A 95 13.57 -14.97 -3.44
N LEU A 96 12.84 -15.93 -2.89
CA LEU A 96 12.54 -16.00 -1.46
C LEU A 96 13.07 -17.29 -0.84
N GLN A 97 13.44 -17.18 0.44
CA GLN A 97 13.79 -18.31 1.31
C GLN A 97 13.02 -18.21 2.64
N PRO A 98 12.64 -19.34 3.25
CA PRO A 98 12.13 -19.35 4.62
C PRO A 98 13.06 -18.61 5.59
N GLY A 99 12.48 -17.82 6.49
CA GLY A 99 13.18 -16.99 7.45
C GLY A 99 13.52 -15.57 6.98
N GLN A 100 13.44 -15.28 5.67
CA GLN A 100 13.71 -13.95 5.12
C GLN A 100 12.70 -12.90 5.61
N TRP A 101 13.18 -11.69 5.91
CA TRP A 101 12.33 -10.56 6.27
C TRP A 101 11.92 -9.74 5.03
N LEU A 102 10.65 -9.35 4.97
CA LEU A 102 10.06 -8.55 3.89
C LEU A 102 9.26 -7.39 4.47
N MET A 103 9.37 -6.22 3.86
CA MET A 103 8.38 -5.15 4.05
C MET A 103 7.19 -5.42 3.13
N VAL A 104 6.00 -5.53 3.70
CA VAL A 104 4.79 -5.90 2.97
C VAL A 104 3.62 -5.00 3.34
N GLN A 105 2.78 -4.66 2.38
CA GLN A 105 1.52 -3.94 2.57
C GLN A 105 0.34 -4.86 2.32
N VAL A 106 -0.68 -4.80 3.17
CA VAL A 106 -1.92 -5.57 2.97
C VAL A 106 -2.76 -4.96 1.85
N VAL A 107 -3.04 -5.75 0.82
CA VAL A 107 -3.86 -5.38 -0.34
C VAL A 107 -5.29 -5.90 -0.20
N LYS A 108 -5.45 -7.11 0.36
CA LYS A 108 -6.77 -7.70 0.66
C LYS A 108 -6.79 -8.24 2.07
N GLU A 109 -7.88 -7.99 2.77
CA GLU A 109 -8.09 -8.51 4.12
C GLU A 109 -8.22 -10.05 4.12
N PRO A 110 -7.96 -10.71 5.26
CA PRO A 110 -8.24 -12.12 5.43
C PRO A 110 -9.74 -12.39 5.22
N MET A 111 -10.07 -13.47 4.54
CA MET A 111 -11.46 -13.85 4.26
C MET A 111 -11.69 -15.32 4.61
N GLY A 112 -12.48 -15.55 5.65
CA GLY A 112 -12.76 -16.89 6.17
C GLY A 112 -11.48 -17.63 6.55
N SER A 113 -11.17 -18.70 5.82
CA SER A 113 -9.96 -19.49 6.04
C SER A 113 -8.70 -18.94 5.35
N LYS A 114 -8.83 -17.97 4.45
CA LYS A 114 -7.72 -17.44 3.66
C LYS A 114 -7.06 -16.26 4.40
N GLY A 115 -5.74 -16.30 4.53
CA GLY A 115 -4.96 -15.18 5.06
C GLY A 115 -5.03 -13.94 4.15
N ALA A 116 -4.52 -12.81 4.66
CA ALA A 116 -4.46 -11.56 3.90
C ALA A 116 -3.61 -11.72 2.63
N LYS A 117 -3.95 -10.99 1.56
CA LYS A 117 -3.04 -10.82 0.42
C LYS A 117 -2.14 -9.62 0.67
N VAL A 118 -0.82 -9.79 0.52
CA VAL A 118 0.15 -8.71 0.70
C VAL A 118 1.01 -8.47 -0.54
N THR A 119 1.67 -7.31 -0.59
CA THR A 119 2.59 -6.91 -1.66
C THR A 119 3.82 -6.19 -1.12
N CYS A 120 4.97 -6.32 -1.80
CA CYS A 120 6.13 -5.47 -1.53
C CYS A 120 6.05 -4.11 -2.23
N LYS A 121 5.05 -3.92 -3.13
CA LYS A 121 4.80 -2.63 -3.78
C LYS A 121 4.03 -1.70 -2.84
N ILE A 122 4.76 -1.04 -1.95
CA ILE A 122 4.20 -0.08 -1.00
C ILE A 122 3.60 1.11 -1.75
N SER A 123 2.41 1.52 -1.31
CA SER A 123 1.71 2.71 -1.77
C SER A 123 1.16 3.50 -0.59
N ILE A 124 1.35 4.81 -0.60
CA ILE A 124 0.95 5.72 0.47
C ILE A 124 -0.06 6.71 -0.12
N PRO A 125 -1.38 6.47 0.06
CA PRO A 125 -2.40 7.38 -0.42
C PRO A 125 -2.43 8.64 0.44
N GLY A 126 -2.20 9.80 -0.18
CA GLY A 126 -2.44 11.11 0.40
C GLY A 126 -3.77 11.71 -0.06
N ARG A 127 -4.01 12.97 0.29
CA ARG A 127 -5.23 13.69 -0.10
C ARG A 127 -5.32 13.94 -1.61
N PHE A 128 -4.19 14.24 -2.25
CA PHE A 128 -4.14 14.68 -3.65
C PHE A 128 -3.41 13.72 -4.58
N PHE A 129 -2.58 12.83 -4.02
CA PHE A 129 -1.81 11.89 -4.81
C PHE A 129 -1.52 10.62 -4.00
N VAL A 130 -1.16 9.54 -4.70
CA VAL A 130 -0.63 8.31 -4.13
C VAL A 130 0.86 8.25 -4.42
N TYR A 131 1.67 8.16 -3.37
CA TYR A 131 3.11 8.01 -3.47
C TYR A 131 3.50 6.53 -3.52
N ILE A 132 4.40 6.18 -4.44
CA ILE A 132 4.86 4.80 -4.68
C ILE A 132 6.39 4.80 -4.73
N PRO A 133 7.09 4.49 -3.62
CA PRO A 133 8.55 4.57 -3.54
C PRO A 133 9.29 3.65 -4.54
N SER A 134 8.65 2.53 -4.91
CA SER A 134 9.27 1.48 -5.72
C SER A 134 9.00 1.57 -7.23
N ASP A 135 8.27 2.58 -7.67
CA ASP A 135 7.87 2.78 -9.06
C ASP A 135 8.41 4.15 -9.50
N ASN A 136 8.64 4.39 -10.80
CA ASN A 136 9.16 5.66 -11.29
C ASN A 136 8.18 6.38 -12.23
N LYS A 137 6.92 5.96 -12.25
CA LYS A 137 5.90 6.49 -13.16
C LYS A 137 5.09 7.59 -12.50
N ILE A 138 4.75 8.59 -13.31
CA ILE A 138 3.71 9.57 -12.99
C ILE A 138 2.43 9.11 -13.69
N GLY A 139 1.40 8.83 -12.91
CA GLY A 139 0.05 8.54 -13.39
C GLY A 139 -0.88 9.71 -13.11
N ILE A 140 -1.76 10.02 -14.06
CA ILE A 140 -2.89 10.93 -13.83
C ILE A 140 -4.18 10.09 -13.89
N SER A 141 -5.06 10.31 -12.92
CA SER A 141 -6.34 9.64 -12.75
C SER A 141 -7.15 9.69 -14.03
N ARG A 142 -7.77 8.56 -14.36
CA ARG A 142 -8.65 8.44 -15.53
C ARG A 142 -9.94 9.26 -15.39
N ARG A 143 -10.21 9.81 -14.20
CA ARG A 143 -11.37 10.67 -13.95
C ARG A 143 -11.11 12.14 -14.37
N ILE A 144 -9.85 12.50 -14.64
CA ILE A 144 -9.48 13.83 -15.12
C ILE A 144 -9.36 13.75 -16.64
N ASN A 145 -10.36 14.30 -17.34
CA ASN A 145 -10.47 14.19 -18.80
C ASN A 145 -9.92 15.41 -19.54
N ASP A 146 -9.75 16.55 -18.85
CA ASP A 146 -9.24 17.77 -19.46
C ASP A 146 -7.73 17.68 -19.70
N ASP A 147 -7.31 17.76 -20.97
CA ASP A 147 -5.90 17.59 -21.35
C ASP A 147 -5.00 18.71 -20.81
N GLY A 148 -5.52 19.93 -20.68
CA GLY A 148 -4.79 21.05 -20.09
C GLY A 148 -4.44 20.79 -18.62
N GLU A 149 -5.43 20.39 -17.83
CA GLU A 149 -5.28 20.05 -16.42
C GLU A 149 -4.38 18.81 -16.23
N ARG A 150 -4.53 17.80 -17.08
CA ARG A 150 -3.63 16.63 -17.08
C ARG A 150 -2.17 17.05 -17.31
N GLY A 151 -1.93 17.97 -18.24
CA GLY A 151 -0.62 18.56 -18.50
C GLY A 151 -0.07 19.30 -17.28
N ARG A 152 -0.89 20.19 -16.68
CA ARG A 152 -0.53 20.97 -15.51
C ARG A 152 -0.16 20.08 -14.31
N LEU A 153 -0.99 19.10 -13.98
CA LEU A 153 -0.76 18.17 -12.86
C LEU A 153 0.48 17.31 -13.10
N LYS A 154 0.71 16.87 -14.34
CA LYS A 154 1.92 16.12 -14.70
C LYS A 154 3.19 16.94 -14.52
N SER A 155 3.17 18.24 -14.87
CA SER A 155 4.30 19.14 -14.62
C SER A 155 4.60 19.25 -13.12
N ILE A 156 3.58 19.48 -12.30
CA ILE A 156 3.74 19.57 -10.84
C ILE A 156 4.31 18.27 -10.26
N ALA A 157 3.80 17.11 -10.70
CA ALA A 157 4.35 15.83 -10.27
C ALA A 157 5.81 15.62 -10.69
N GLN A 158 6.20 16.14 -11.85
CA GLN A 158 7.58 16.03 -12.34
C GLN A 158 8.53 16.86 -11.47
N ASP A 159 8.12 18.05 -11.05
CA ASP A 159 8.90 18.93 -10.19
C ASP A 159 9.05 18.40 -8.76
N LEU A 160 8.05 17.66 -8.26
CA LEU A 160 8.04 17.09 -6.90
C LEU A 160 8.88 15.81 -6.75
N LYS A 161 9.37 15.22 -7.83
CA LYS A 161 9.89 13.85 -7.84
C LYS A 161 11.42 13.80 -7.92
N ASP A 162 12.06 13.12 -6.96
CA ASP A 162 13.52 12.92 -6.91
C ASP A 162 14.04 11.69 -7.73
N GLY A 163 13.32 11.30 -8.79
CA GLY A 163 13.78 10.35 -9.81
C GLY A 163 13.34 8.88 -9.65
N LYS A 164 13.54 8.26 -8.47
CA LYS A 164 13.25 6.81 -8.28
C LYS A 164 11.82 6.48 -7.87
N GLU A 165 11.02 7.51 -7.61
CA GLU A 165 9.72 7.41 -6.95
C GLU A 165 8.56 7.68 -7.92
N GLY A 166 7.38 7.22 -7.56
CA GLY A 166 6.19 7.25 -8.40
C GLY A 166 5.09 8.04 -7.74
N LEU A 167 4.31 8.74 -8.55
CA LEU A 167 3.18 9.55 -8.10
C LEU A 167 1.98 9.22 -8.96
N ILE A 168 0.82 9.02 -8.34
CA ILE A 168 -0.47 8.97 -9.05
C ILE A 168 -1.32 10.11 -8.53
N ILE A 169 -1.68 11.06 -9.39
CA ILE A 169 -2.59 12.17 -9.09
C ILE A 169 -3.98 11.82 -9.59
#